data_AF-A0A3B9RZR4-F1
#
_entry.id   AF-A0A3B9RZR4-F1
#
_cell.length_a   1.000
_cell.length_b   1.000
_cell.length_c   1.000
_cell.angle_alpha   90.00
_cell.angle_beta   90.00
_cell.angle_gamma   90.00
#
_symmetry.space_group_name_H-M   'P 1'
#
loop_
_entity.id
_entity.type
_entity.pdbx_description
1 polymer ?
#
loop_
_entity_poly.entity_id
_entity_poly.type
_entity_poly.pdbx_seq_one_letter_code
_entity_poly.pdbx_strand_id
1 'polypeptide(L)' 'MAEKLKLEVSDEIAIKVESMNKWFGSFHVLRDIDLTVNRGERIVVCGPSGSGKST' A
#
# COMPACT_ATOMS: atom_id res chain seq x y z
N MET A 1 -19.18 24.02 11.89
CA MET A 1 -19.20 23.14 10.69
C MET A 1 -17.75 22.78 10.41
N ALA A 2 -17.38 21.50 10.49
CA ALA A 2 -15.99 21.10 10.35
C ALA A 2 -15.54 21.25 8.89
N GLU A 3 -14.52 22.07 8.68
CA GLU A 3 -13.85 22.24 7.40
C GLU A 3 -13.18 20.91 7.01
N LYS A 4 -13.65 20.27 5.95
CA LYS A 4 -12.97 19.09 5.39
C LYS A 4 -11.65 19.56 4.82
N LEU A 5 -10.55 19.23 5.48
CA LEU A 5 -9.20 19.27 4.90
C LEU A 5 -9.22 18.55 3.55
N LYS A 6 -9.09 19.30 2.46
CA LYS A 6 -8.77 18.74 1.15
C LYS A 6 -7.36 18.19 1.28
N LEU A 7 -7.20 16.88 1.19
CA LEU A 7 -5.88 16.31 0.95
C LEU A 7 -5.53 16.59 -0.50
N GLU A 8 -4.56 17.46 -0.72
CA GLU A 8 -3.91 17.59 -2.01
C GLU A 8 -2.91 16.45 -2.16
N VAL A 9 -2.93 15.79 -3.31
CA VAL A 9 -1.93 14.79 -3.69
C VAL A 9 -0.82 15.52 -4.43
N SER A 10 0.43 15.38 -3.97
CA SER A 10 1.60 15.92 -4.67
C SER A 10 2.38 14.81 -5.39
N ASP A 11 3.35 15.17 -6.24
CA ASP A 11 4.24 14.20 -6.91
C ASP A 11 5.37 13.68 -6.00
N GLU A 12 5.43 14.12 -4.74
CA GLU A 12 6.40 13.61 -3.77
C GLU A 12 6.05 12.17 -3.40
N ILE A 13 6.97 11.23 -3.64
CA ILE A 13 6.79 9.83 -3.22
C ILE A 13 6.92 9.76 -1.70
N ALA A 14 5.84 9.37 -1.01
CA ALA A 14 5.81 9.20 0.43
C ALA A 14 6.14 7.76 0.86
N ILE A 15 5.72 6.77 0.06
CA ILE A 15 6.02 5.35 0.27
C ILE A 15 6.42 4.74 -1.06
N LYS A 16 7.52 4.00 -1.07
CA LYS A 16 7.99 3.22 -2.22
C LYS A 16 8.28 1.78 -1.76
N VAL A 17 7.68 0.82 -2.44
CA VAL A 17 7.90 -0.62 -2.30
C VAL A 17 8.31 -1.12 -3.66
N GLU A 18 9.43 -1.84 -3.73
CA GLU A 18 9.98 -2.37 -4.98
C GLU A 18 10.32 -3.84 -4.79
N SER A 19 9.79 -4.69 -5.69
CA SER A 19 10.04 -6.12 -5.75
C SER A 19 9.91 -6.82 -4.39
N MET A 20 8.91 -6.43 -3.60
CA MET A 20 8.73 -6.95 -2.25
C MET A 20 8.24 -8.39 -2.30
N ASN A 21 8.98 -9.25 -1.61
CA ASN A 21 8.63 -10.63 -1.43
C ASN A 21 8.54 -10.95 0.07
N LYS A 22 7.53 -11.74 0.46
CA LYS A 22 7.32 -12.11 1.87
C LYS A 22 6.87 -13.55 1.99
N TRP A 23 7.52 -14.27 2.91
CA TRP A 23 7.17 -15.64 3.27
C TRP A 23 6.79 -15.78 4.74
N PHE A 24 5.93 -16.77 4.99
CA PHE A 24 5.72 -17.39 6.30
C PHE A 24 6.12 -18.87 6.19
N GLY A 25 7.32 -19.21 6.66
CA GLY A 25 7.90 -20.52 6.41
C GLY A 25 8.05 -20.78 4.91
N SER A 26 7.46 -21.88 4.41
CA SER A 26 7.45 -22.21 2.99
C SER A 26 6.40 -21.46 2.16
N PHE A 27 5.48 -20.73 2.80
CA PHE A 27 4.38 -20.07 2.11
C PHE A 27 4.78 -18.67 1.63
N HIS A 28 4.85 -18.48 0.31
CA HIS A 28 5.15 -17.21 -0.35
C HIS A 28 3.88 -16.35 -0.50
N VAL A 29 3.64 -15.45 0.46
CA VAL A 29 2.39 -14.68 0.60
C VAL A 29 2.35 -13.40 -0.24
N LEU A 30 3.44 -12.62 -0.28
CA LEU A 30 3.58 -11.46 -1.17
C LEU A 30 4.67 -11.78 -2.18
N ARG A 31 4.39 -11.62 -3.48
CA ARG A 31 5.29 -12.01 -4.57
C ARG A 31 5.52 -10.80 -5.46
N ASP A 32 6.77 -10.37 -5.53
CA ASP A 32 7.22 -9.25 -6.39
C ASP A 32 6.27 -8.04 -6.38
N ILE A 33 5.91 -7.57 -5.18
CA ILE A 33 4.98 -6.46 -5.03
C ILE A 33 5.72 -5.13 -5.24
N ASP A 34 5.21 -4.34 -6.18
CA ASP A 34 5.58 -2.94 -6.39
C ASP A 34 4.41 -2.03 -5.97
N LEU A 35 4.70 -1.02 -5.15
CA LEU A 35 3.72 -0.02 -4.72
C LEU A 35 4.41 1.35 -4.60
N THR A 36 3.76 2.37 -5.12
CA THR A 36 4.15 3.77 -4.91
C THR A 36 2.94 4.49 -4.35
N VAL A 37 3.13 5.22 -3.25
CA VAL A 37 2.10 6.08 -2.66
C VAL A 37 2.65 7.48 -2.56
N ASN A 38 1.97 8.40 -3.21
CA ASN A 38 2.33 9.80 -3.22
C ASN A 38 1.87 10.51 -1.94
N ARG A 39 2.53 11.62 -1.59
CA ARG A 39 2.16 12.42 -0.42
C ARG A 39 0.72 12.92 -0.57
N GLY A 40 -0.10 12.65 0.43
CA GLY A 40 -1.52 13.02 0.45
C GLY A 40 -2.44 12.03 -0.25
N GLU A 41 -1.90 11.03 -0.94
CA GLU A 41 -2.68 9.96 -1.57
C GLU A 41 -3.34 9.06 -0.52
N ARG A 42 -4.61 8.69 -0.77
CA ARG A 42 -5.34 7.71 0.03
C ARG A 42 -5.63 6.50 -0.83
N ILE A 43 -5.06 5.36 -0.46
CA ILE A 43 -5.28 4.09 -1.15
C ILE A 43 -6.08 3.11 -0.28
N VAL A 44 -6.70 2.14 -0.93
CA VAL A 44 -7.35 1.00 -0.27
C VAL A 44 -6.70 -0.26 -0.80
N VAL A 45 -6.24 -1.12 0.11
CA VAL A 45 -5.78 -2.46 -0.24
C VAL A 45 -6.93 -3.43 0.00
N CYS A 46 -7.48 -4.01 -1.07
CA CYS A 46 -8.62 -4.91 -1.02
C CYS A 46 -8.30 -6.30 -1.61
N GLY A 47 -9.14 -7.29 -1.28
CA GLY A 47 -8.94 -8.69 -1.70
C GLY A 47 -9.43 -9.73 -0.68
N PRO A 48 -9.58 -11.01 -1.08
CA PRO A 48 -10.12 -12.08 -0.24
C PRO A 48 -9.32 -12.33 1.04
N SER A 49 -9.91 -13.03 2.03
CA SER A 49 -9.16 -13.45 3.21
C SER A 49 -7.93 -14.28 2.81
N GLY A 50 -6.80 -14.06 3.48
CA GLY A 50 -5.53 -14.75 3.19
C GLY A 50 -4.69 -14.17 2.03
N SER A 51 -5.16 -13.14 1.32
CA SER A 51 -4.43 -12.58 0.16
C SER A 51 -3.20 -11.72 0.48
N GLY A 52 -2.81 -11.59 1.75
CA GLY A 52 -1.61 -10.84 2.16
C GLY A 52 -1.80 -9.34 2.48
N LYS A 53 -3.02 -8.78 2.43
CA LYS A 53 -3.27 -7.33 2.61
C LYS A 53 -2.78 -6.73 3.93
N SER A 54 -2.83 -7.49 5.01
CA SER A 54 -2.43 -7.05 6.37
C SER A 54 -1.03 -7.52 6.75
N THR A 55 -0.32 -8.15 5.81
CA THR A 55 1.05 -8.66 5.96
C THR A 55 2.02 -7.65 5.39
#